data_AF-A0A9K3L7X4-F1
#
_entry.id   AF-A0A9K3L7X4-F1
#
_cell.length_a   1.000
_cell.length_b   1.000
_cell.length_c   1.000
_cell.angle_alpha   90.00
_cell.angle_beta   90.00
_cell.angle_gamma   90.00
#
_symmetry.space_group_name_H-M   'P 1'
#
loop_
_entity.id
_entity.type
_entity.pdbx_description
1 polymer ?
#
loop_
_entity_poly.entity_id
_entity_poly.type
_entity_poly.pdbx_seq_one_letter_code
_entity_poly.pdbx_strand_id
1 'polypeptide(L)'
;MKSNLEHKHGHSTSNREAPTISEIVKITPFSSFLNVVTKCPIQIRNKSDRTVNTLATEETEALKFVSFADTASVRPTLSRDAYTKEEQLACWFTEEDFSRMKKSSMALVAKMNSGSSFATKYCTRGLEKYTRVQGRHRLKNRYDSIYAVLDEQDKMYDEGISVDDERISRVYSSRTSSSILWAHIVGLRDQKEADKYQ
;
A
#
# COMPACT_ATOMS: atom_id res chain seq x y z
N MET A 1 -32.87 47.82 -40.42
CA MET A 1 -32.02 47.73 -39.22
C MET A 1 -32.62 46.74 -38.22
N LYS A 2 -32.29 45.44 -38.33
CA LYS A 2 -32.35 44.47 -37.23
C LYS A 2 -31.30 43.39 -37.54
N SER A 3 -30.15 43.49 -36.88
CA SER A 3 -29.02 42.56 -37.00
C SER A 3 -29.19 41.41 -36.01
N ASN A 4 -29.25 40.18 -36.52
CA ASN A 4 -29.17 38.95 -35.74
C ASN A 4 -27.73 38.73 -35.26
N LEU A 5 -27.55 38.49 -33.96
CA LEU A 5 -26.28 38.14 -33.34
C LEU A 5 -26.37 36.68 -32.88
N GLU A 6 -25.90 35.74 -33.71
CA GLU A 6 -25.74 34.34 -33.31
C GLU A 6 -24.40 34.15 -32.58
N HIS A 7 -24.45 33.81 -31.29
CA HIS A 7 -23.29 33.35 -30.54
C HIS A 7 -23.13 31.83 -30.71
N LYS A 8 -22.09 31.41 -31.45
CA LYS A 8 -21.65 30.01 -31.52
C LYS A 8 -20.65 29.74 -30.40
N HIS A 9 -21.06 28.96 -29.40
CA HIS A 9 -20.12 28.35 -28.45
C HIS A 9 -19.63 27.01 -28.99
N GLY A 10 -18.37 26.99 -29.43
CA GLY A 10 -17.66 25.77 -29.77
C GLY A 10 -17.11 25.12 -28.51
N HIS A 11 -17.72 24.02 -28.06
CA HIS A 11 -17.09 23.10 -27.12
C HIS A 11 -16.20 22.13 -27.88
N SER A 12 -14.89 22.35 -27.78
CA SER A 12 -13.87 21.40 -28.24
C SER A 12 -13.67 20.35 -27.14
N THR A 13 -14.34 19.22 -27.28
CA THR A 13 -14.07 18.02 -26.48
C THR A 13 -12.78 17.38 -26.98
N SER A 14 -11.68 17.64 -26.29
CA SER A 14 -10.42 16.92 -26.46
C SER A 14 -10.61 15.47 -26.00
N ASN A 15 -10.79 14.56 -26.97
CA ASN A 15 -10.71 13.11 -26.74
C ASN A 15 -9.25 12.75 -26.39
N ARG A 16 -8.90 12.80 -25.10
CA ARG A 16 -7.71 12.09 -24.60
C ARG A 16 -8.08 10.62 -24.50
N GLU A 17 -7.72 9.86 -25.53
CA GLU A 17 -7.77 8.39 -25.48
C GLU A 17 -6.95 7.92 -24.28
N ALA A 18 -7.60 7.21 -23.35
CA ALA A 18 -6.93 6.65 -22.19
C ALA A 18 -5.88 5.63 -22.68
N PRO A 19 -4.62 5.72 -22.21
CA PRO A 19 -3.56 4.83 -22.68
C PRO A 19 -3.94 3.37 -22.44
N THR A 20 -3.71 2.54 -23.45
CA THR A 20 -4.02 1.11 -23.34
C THR A 20 -3.13 0.44 -22.30
N ILE A 21 -3.67 -0.53 -21.55
CA ILE A 21 -2.96 -1.23 -20.46
C ILE A 21 -1.64 -1.86 -20.94
N SER A 22 -1.52 -2.19 -22.23
CA SER A 22 -0.29 -2.70 -22.85
C SER A 22 0.83 -1.65 -22.97
N GLU A 23 0.52 -0.36 -23.03
CA GLU A 23 1.50 0.72 -23.16
C GLU A 23 2.05 1.15 -21.79
N ILE A 24 1.22 1.10 -20.74
CA ILE A 24 1.62 1.39 -19.35
C ILE A 24 2.70 0.41 -18.84
N VAL A 25 2.75 -0.81 -19.37
CA VAL A 25 3.75 -1.83 -18.96
C VAL A 25 5.13 -1.58 -19.57
N LYS A 26 5.25 -0.75 -20.62
CA LYS A 26 6.53 -0.52 -21.32
C LYS A 26 7.31 0.70 -20.81
N ILE A 27 6.74 1.50 -19.90
CA ILE A 27 7.33 2.74 -19.43
C ILE A 27 7.77 2.59 -17.96
N THR A 28 9.00 2.12 -17.76
CA THR A 28 10.04 2.72 -16.88
C THR A 28 11.00 1.69 -16.26
N PRO A 29 12.32 1.97 -16.25
CA PRO A 29 13.24 1.34 -15.32
C PRO A 29 13.02 1.89 -13.90
N PHE A 30 12.93 0.96 -12.95
CA PHE A 30 12.53 1.06 -11.54
C PHE A 30 13.42 1.93 -10.61
N SER A 31 14.26 2.84 -11.13
CA SER A 31 15.42 3.34 -10.38
C SER A 31 15.35 4.76 -9.78
N SER A 32 14.37 5.63 -10.13
CA SER A 32 14.52 7.06 -9.81
C SER A 32 13.42 7.74 -8.99
N PHE A 33 12.39 7.02 -8.52
CA PHE A 33 11.27 7.65 -7.79
C PHE A 33 11.37 7.61 -6.24
N LEU A 34 12.51 7.25 -5.66
CA LEU A 34 12.65 7.13 -4.20
C LEU A 34 12.96 8.43 -3.44
N ASN A 35 13.03 9.60 -4.08
CA ASN A 35 13.54 10.82 -3.44
C ASN A 35 12.51 11.91 -3.09
N VAL A 36 11.19 11.66 -3.14
CA VAL A 36 10.18 12.70 -2.86
C VAL A 36 9.16 12.28 -1.80
N VAL A 37 9.60 11.63 -0.72
CA VAL A 37 8.78 11.50 0.51
C VAL A 37 9.68 11.58 1.74
N THR A 38 10.18 12.76 2.06
CA THR A 38 10.58 13.04 3.44
C THR A 38 10.14 14.47 3.79
N LYS A 39 9.56 14.62 4.98
CA LYS A 39 9.10 15.86 5.64
C LYS A 39 7.62 16.24 5.44
N CYS A 40 6.70 15.31 5.69
CA CYS A 40 5.48 15.70 6.40
C CYS A 40 5.70 15.36 7.88
N PRO A 41 5.87 16.35 8.78
CA PRO A 41 5.85 16.09 10.20
C PRO A 41 4.48 15.53 10.55
N ILE A 42 4.43 14.28 11.02
CA ILE A 42 3.23 13.66 11.58
C ILE A 42 2.89 14.48 12.84
N GLN A 43 1.96 15.42 12.72
CA GLN A 43 1.40 16.08 13.89
C GLN A 43 0.43 15.09 14.54
N ILE A 44 0.91 14.45 15.61
CA ILE A 44 0.07 13.64 16.49
C ILE A 44 -0.93 14.60 17.14
N ARG A 45 -2.17 14.57 16.64
CA ARG A 45 -3.29 15.33 17.18
C ARG A 45 -3.62 14.79 18.56
N ASN A 46 -3.15 15.48 19.60
CA ASN A 46 -3.56 15.24 20.99
C ASN A 46 -5.08 15.47 21.08
N LYS A 47 -5.84 14.39 21.22
CA LYS A 47 -7.29 14.48 21.47
C LYS A 47 -7.51 14.98 22.88
N SER A 48 -8.12 16.14 22.97
CA SER A 48 -8.64 16.77 24.19
C SER A 48 -9.67 15.90 24.90
N ASP A 49 -9.48 15.80 26.21
CA ASP A 49 -10.44 15.58 27.30
C ASP A 49 -11.83 15.06 26.94
N ARG A 50 -11.99 13.74 27.13
CA ARG A 50 -13.30 13.09 27.20
C ARG A 50 -13.64 12.88 28.66
N THR A 51 -14.31 13.85 29.27
CA THR A 51 -14.94 13.73 30.59
C THR A 51 -16.12 12.76 30.47
N VAL A 52 -15.95 11.53 30.95
CA VAL A 52 -17.04 10.55 31.06
C VAL A 52 -17.40 10.44 32.53
N ASN A 53 -18.50 11.09 32.91
CA ASN A 53 -19.24 10.77 34.13
C ASN A 53 -20.04 9.49 33.86
N THR A 54 -19.67 8.38 34.50
CA THR A 54 -20.50 7.18 34.52
C THR A 54 -20.54 6.63 35.94
N LEU A 55 -21.74 6.67 36.50
CA LEU A 55 -22.09 6.18 37.82
C LEU A 55 -21.90 4.67 37.92
N ALA A 56 -21.41 4.28 39.09
CA ALA A 56 -20.89 2.97 39.43
C ALA A 56 -21.92 1.84 39.37
N THR A 57 -21.48 0.73 38.76
CA THR A 57 -21.94 -0.62 39.11
C THR A 57 -20.68 -1.48 39.22
N GLU A 58 -20.45 -2.00 40.42
CA GLU A 58 -19.19 -2.59 40.88
C GLU A 58 -18.99 -4.03 40.37
N GLU A 59 -18.26 -4.18 39.27
CA GLU A 59 -17.32 -5.29 39.04
C GLU A 59 -16.13 -4.68 38.27
N THR A 60 -15.07 -4.32 38.98
CA THR A 60 -13.89 -3.67 38.37
C THR A 60 -13.09 -4.69 37.57
N GLU A 61 -13.51 -4.95 36.34
CA GLU A 61 -12.63 -5.52 35.33
C GLU A 61 -11.43 -4.57 35.18
N ALA A 62 -10.24 -5.06 35.51
CA ALA A 62 -9.01 -4.27 35.40
C ALA A 62 -8.89 -3.75 33.96
N LEU A 63 -9.11 -2.45 33.78
CA LEU A 63 -9.02 -1.80 32.49
C LEU A 63 -7.58 -1.98 31.98
N LYS A 64 -7.44 -2.73 30.89
CA LYS A 64 -6.16 -2.93 30.22
C LYS A 64 -5.81 -1.64 29.49
N PHE A 65 -4.86 -0.89 30.03
CA PHE A 65 -4.31 0.28 29.37
C PHE A 65 -2.92 -0.02 28.80
N VAL A 66 -2.65 0.51 27.62
CA VAL A 66 -1.33 0.47 26.99
C VAL A 66 -0.71 1.86 27.17
N SER A 67 0.43 1.94 27.85
CA SER A 67 1.28 3.13 27.89
C SER A 67 2.57 2.86 27.12
N PHE A 68 3.16 3.91 26.58
CA PHE A 68 4.46 3.85 25.93
C PHE A 68 5.52 4.42 26.88
N ALA A 69 6.73 3.88 26.84
CA ALA A 69 7.84 4.43 27.60
C ALA A 69 8.28 5.78 26.99
N ASP A 70 8.48 6.80 27.83
CA ASP A 70 8.89 8.14 27.41
C ASP A 70 10.31 8.18 26.81
N THR A 71 11.12 7.17 27.13
CA THR A 71 12.51 7.07 26.69
C THR A 71 12.76 5.73 25.99
N ALA A 72 13.39 5.78 24.82
CA ALA A 72 13.84 4.60 24.10
C ALA A 72 15.38 4.51 24.12
N SER A 73 15.91 3.35 24.50
CA SER A 73 17.34 3.06 24.36
C SER A 73 17.64 2.63 22.92
N VAL A 74 18.43 3.42 22.20
CA VAL A 74 18.90 3.08 20.85
C VAL A 74 20.28 2.44 20.96
N ARG A 75 20.49 1.32 20.24
CA ARG A 75 21.81 0.72 20.07
C ARG A 75 22.21 0.81 18.60
N PRO A 76 23.45 1.22 18.28
CA PRO A 76 23.93 1.16 16.90
C PRO A 76 23.99 -0.31 16.48
N THR A 77 23.41 -0.61 15.31
CA THR A 77 23.53 -1.92 14.67
C THR A 77 24.51 -1.80 13.51
N LEU A 78 25.38 -2.80 13.33
CA LEU A 78 26.28 -2.84 12.18
C LEU A 78 25.48 -2.79 10.87
N SER A 79 25.86 -1.90 9.95
CA SER A 79 25.34 -1.95 8.59
C SER A 79 25.90 -3.17 7.86
N ARG A 80 25.14 -3.74 6.93
CA ARG A 80 25.60 -4.86 6.09
C ARG A 80 26.93 -4.55 5.39
N ASP A 81 27.12 -3.31 4.95
CA ASP A 81 28.31 -2.89 4.23
C ASP A 81 29.56 -2.76 5.14
N ALA A 82 29.36 -2.80 6.46
CA ALA A 82 30.43 -2.80 7.45
C ALA A 82 30.89 -4.21 7.85
N TYR A 83 30.25 -5.27 7.31
CA TYR A 83 30.64 -6.66 7.60
C TYR A 83 31.95 -6.99 6.91
N THR A 84 32.86 -7.67 7.61
CA THR A 84 34.05 -8.21 6.98
C THR A 84 33.69 -9.35 6.02
N LYS A 85 34.62 -9.75 5.15
CA LYS A 85 34.37 -10.85 4.21
C LYS A 85 34.15 -12.17 4.95
N GLU A 86 34.86 -12.38 6.05
CA GLU A 86 34.74 -13.55 6.91
C GLU A 86 33.34 -13.63 7.53
N GLU A 87 32.81 -12.51 8.03
CA GLU A 87 31.45 -12.42 8.56
C GLU A 87 30.38 -12.64 7.49
N GLN A 88 30.58 -12.10 6.28
CA GLN A 88 29.70 -12.36 5.14
C GLN A 88 29.68 -13.84 4.75
N LEU A 89 30.84 -14.50 4.75
CA LEU A 89 30.94 -15.95 4.48
C LEU A 89 30.35 -16.80 5.62
N ALA A 90 30.38 -16.30 6.86
CA ALA A 90 29.77 -16.94 8.02
C ALA A 90 28.25 -16.72 8.12
N CYS A 91 27.64 -15.93 7.23
CA CYS A 91 26.20 -15.77 7.18
C CYS A 91 25.50 -17.10 6.88
N TRP A 92 24.29 -17.28 7.43
CA TRP A 92 23.51 -18.51 7.28
C TRP A 92 23.11 -18.85 5.84
N PHE A 93 23.06 -17.84 4.96
CA PHE A 93 22.69 -18.01 3.57
C PHE A 93 23.69 -17.31 2.67
N THR A 94 24.22 -18.07 1.73
CA THR A 94 25.07 -17.56 0.64
C THR A 94 24.22 -16.91 -0.45
N GLU A 95 24.85 -16.14 -1.34
CA GLU A 95 24.16 -15.57 -2.51
C GLU A 95 23.58 -16.66 -3.43
N GLU A 96 24.27 -17.80 -3.54
CA GLU A 96 23.81 -18.98 -4.26
C GLU A 96 22.56 -19.59 -3.62
N ASP A 97 22.48 -19.62 -2.29
CA ASP A 97 21.29 -20.07 -1.56
C ASP A 97 20.10 -19.17 -1.83
N PHE A 98 20.28 -17.86 -1.75
CA PHE A 98 19.23 -16.89 -2.10
C PHE A 98 18.76 -17.05 -3.54
N SER A 99 19.69 -17.22 -4.47
CA SER A 99 19.38 -17.44 -5.89
C SER A 99 18.56 -18.72 -6.08
N ARG A 100 18.92 -19.81 -5.39
CA ARG A 100 18.20 -21.08 -5.42
C ARG A 100 16.80 -20.96 -4.81
N MET A 101 16.67 -20.31 -3.64
CA MET A 101 15.38 -20.05 -3.01
C MET A 101 14.47 -19.22 -3.91
N LYS A 102 14.99 -18.12 -4.47
CA LYS A 102 14.26 -17.26 -5.41
C LYS A 102 13.78 -18.04 -6.63
N LYS A 103 14.65 -18.86 -7.24
CA LYS A 103 14.29 -19.71 -8.39
C LYS A 103 13.18 -20.69 -8.03
N SER A 104 13.26 -21.32 -6.85
CA SER A 104 12.22 -22.23 -6.34
C SER A 104 10.88 -21.53 -6.15
N SER A 105 10.87 -20.36 -5.48
CA SER A 105 9.66 -19.55 -5.30
C SER A 105 9.04 -19.12 -6.64
N MET A 106 9.87 -18.70 -7.60
CA MET A 106 9.39 -18.31 -8.93
C MET A 106 8.83 -19.49 -9.73
N ALA A 107 9.41 -20.68 -9.60
CA ALA A 107 8.86 -21.89 -10.20
C ALA A 107 7.49 -22.25 -9.59
N LEU A 108 7.30 -22.06 -8.29
CA LEU A 108 6.00 -22.24 -7.64
C LEU A 108 4.98 -21.21 -8.12
N VAL A 109 5.37 -19.94 -8.24
CA VAL A 109 4.53 -18.87 -8.83
C VAL A 109 4.12 -19.20 -10.28
N ALA A 110 5.04 -19.74 -11.09
CA ALA A 110 4.72 -20.17 -12.45
C ALA A 110 3.65 -21.27 -12.46
N LYS A 111 3.73 -22.23 -11.55
CA LYS A 111 2.70 -23.27 -11.36
C LYS A 111 1.38 -22.69 -10.83
N MET A 112 1.42 -21.69 -9.94
CA MET A 112 0.23 -20.90 -9.51
C MET A 112 -0.49 -20.27 -10.69
N ASN A 113 0.27 -19.69 -11.63
CA ASN A 113 -0.31 -19.08 -12.81
C ASN A 113 -0.84 -20.09 -13.83
N SER A 114 -0.37 -21.34 -13.85
CA SER A 114 -0.90 -22.39 -14.73
C SER A 114 -2.21 -23.00 -14.24
N GLY A 115 -2.68 -22.64 -13.03
CA GLY A 115 -3.91 -23.18 -12.45
C GLY A 115 -3.79 -24.64 -12.01
N SER A 116 -2.59 -25.21 -12.03
CA SER A 116 -2.34 -26.56 -11.53
C SER A 116 -2.62 -26.60 -10.02
N SER A 117 -3.36 -27.60 -9.53
CA SER A 117 -3.63 -27.67 -8.09
C SER A 117 -2.34 -27.94 -7.33
N PHE A 118 -2.08 -27.15 -6.29
CA PHE A 118 -1.03 -27.44 -5.33
C PHE A 118 -1.62 -28.48 -4.39
N ALA A 119 -1.11 -29.71 -4.45
CA ALA A 119 -1.20 -30.56 -3.28
C ALA A 119 -0.63 -29.77 -2.08
N THR A 120 -1.14 -30.03 -0.87
CA THR A 120 -0.82 -29.41 0.42
C THR A 120 0.67 -29.35 0.81
N LYS A 121 1.57 -29.81 -0.07
CA LYS A 121 3.01 -29.91 0.09
C LYS A 121 3.74 -28.56 0.06
N TYR A 122 3.19 -27.52 -0.59
CA TYR A 122 3.90 -26.25 -0.76
C TYR A 122 3.13 -25.08 -0.15
N CYS A 123 3.82 -24.28 0.65
CA CYS A 123 3.31 -23.00 1.13
C CYS A 123 3.25 -22.01 -0.03
N THR A 124 2.04 -21.58 -0.38
CA THR A 124 1.81 -20.52 -1.39
C THR A 124 1.69 -19.14 -0.76
N ARG A 125 1.67 -19.08 0.59
CA ARG A 125 1.54 -17.86 1.35
C ARG A 125 2.71 -16.91 1.09
N GLY A 126 2.41 -15.63 0.87
CA GLY A 126 3.40 -14.59 0.57
C GLY A 126 3.86 -14.57 -0.90
N LEU A 127 3.48 -15.56 -1.70
CA LEU A 127 3.76 -15.61 -3.14
C LEU A 127 2.61 -15.10 -3.99
N GLU A 128 1.45 -14.82 -3.41
CA GLU A 128 0.25 -14.36 -4.11
C GLU A 128 0.54 -13.09 -4.89
N LYS A 129 1.36 -12.19 -4.33
CA LYS A 129 1.73 -10.92 -4.98
C LYS A 129 2.50 -11.09 -6.29
N TYR A 130 3.17 -12.23 -6.49
CA TYR A 130 3.96 -12.51 -7.69
C TYR A 130 3.14 -13.23 -8.77
N THR A 131 1.95 -13.70 -8.45
CA THR A 131 1.04 -14.22 -9.47
C THR A 131 0.61 -13.11 -10.44
N ARG A 132 0.35 -13.50 -11.68
CA ARG A 132 0.08 -12.56 -12.78
C ARG A 132 -1.14 -11.69 -12.52
N VAL A 133 -2.20 -12.29 -11.98
CA VAL A 133 -3.48 -11.60 -11.75
C VAL A 133 -3.37 -10.63 -10.58
N GLN A 134 -2.89 -11.10 -9.43
CA GLN A 134 -2.78 -10.30 -8.22
C GLN A 134 -1.71 -9.21 -8.36
N GLY A 135 -0.60 -9.50 -9.02
CA GLY A 135 0.44 -8.49 -9.32
C GLY A 135 -0.11 -7.35 -10.19
N ARG A 136 -0.85 -7.68 -11.27
CA ARG A 136 -1.52 -6.68 -12.10
C ARG A 136 -2.57 -5.88 -11.32
N HIS A 137 -3.40 -6.56 -10.53
CA HIS A 137 -4.42 -5.90 -9.72
C HIS A 137 -3.80 -4.89 -8.73
N ARG A 138 -2.73 -5.28 -8.03
CA ARG A 138 -2.01 -4.39 -7.12
C ARG A 138 -1.42 -3.18 -7.83
N LEU A 139 -0.78 -3.41 -8.98
CA LEU A 139 -0.18 -2.32 -9.76
C LEU A 139 -1.25 -1.36 -10.28
N LYS A 140 -2.35 -1.89 -10.81
CA LYS A 140 -3.50 -1.10 -11.24
C LYS A 140 -4.07 -0.28 -10.08
N ASN A 141 -4.34 -0.91 -8.94
CA ASN A 141 -4.89 -0.21 -7.79
C ASN A 141 -3.97 0.91 -7.29
N ARG A 142 -2.65 0.70 -7.33
CA ARG A 142 -1.66 1.73 -7.00
C ARG A 142 -1.76 2.92 -7.96
N TYR A 143 -1.75 2.67 -9.27
CA TYR A 143 -1.87 3.74 -10.26
C TYR A 143 -3.20 4.46 -10.18
N ASP A 144 -4.31 3.73 -10.11
CA ASP A 144 -5.66 4.32 -10.00
C ASP A 144 -5.77 5.21 -8.75
N SER A 145 -5.14 4.82 -7.63
CA SER A 145 -5.12 5.63 -6.40
C SER A 145 -4.25 6.88 -6.55
N ILE A 146 -3.09 6.77 -7.21
CA ILE A 146 -2.21 7.93 -7.48
C ILE A 146 -2.91 8.92 -8.41
N TYR A 147 -3.43 8.45 -9.54
CA TYR A 147 -4.12 9.31 -10.51
C TYR A 147 -5.35 9.98 -9.89
N ALA A 148 -6.14 9.26 -9.09
CA ALA A 148 -7.28 9.87 -8.42
C ALA A 148 -6.88 11.01 -7.48
N VAL A 149 -5.75 10.90 -6.76
CA VAL A 149 -5.23 11.99 -5.91
C VAL A 149 -4.75 13.16 -6.76
N LEU A 150 -3.98 12.90 -7.82
CA LEU A 150 -3.49 13.96 -8.71
C LEU A 150 -4.64 14.70 -9.40
N ASP A 151 -5.61 13.97 -9.94
CA ASP A 151 -6.82 14.55 -10.55
C ASP A 151 -7.59 15.42 -9.56
N GLU A 152 -7.62 15.04 -8.27
CA GLU A 152 -8.28 15.84 -7.25
C GLU A 152 -7.48 17.10 -6.90
N GLN A 153 -6.15 16.99 -6.81
CA GLN A 153 -5.27 18.14 -6.59
C GLN A 153 -5.36 19.15 -7.74
N ASP A 154 -5.40 18.68 -8.98
CA ASP A 154 -5.57 19.53 -10.16
C ASP A 154 -6.90 20.28 -10.12
N LYS A 155 -8.01 19.61 -9.76
CA LYS A 155 -9.31 20.29 -9.57
C LYS A 155 -9.25 21.36 -8.49
N MET A 156 -8.62 21.06 -7.35
CA MET A 156 -8.49 22.03 -6.27
C MET A 156 -7.68 23.26 -6.70
N TYR A 157 -6.64 23.05 -7.50
CA TYR A 157 -5.84 24.13 -8.08
C TYR A 157 -6.68 24.99 -9.04
N ASP A 158 -7.41 24.37 -9.97
CA ASP A 158 -8.27 25.06 -10.94
C ASP A 158 -9.43 25.82 -10.25
N GLU A 159 -9.95 25.30 -9.14
CA GLU A 159 -11.00 25.94 -8.33
C GLU A 159 -10.44 27.04 -7.40
N GLY A 160 -9.12 27.21 -7.31
CA GLY A 160 -8.47 28.16 -6.39
C GLY A 160 -8.62 27.79 -4.91
N ILE A 161 -8.87 26.53 -4.60
CA ILE A 161 -9.07 26.01 -3.24
C ILE A 161 -7.70 25.64 -2.66
N SER A 162 -7.41 26.12 -1.44
CA SER A 162 -6.22 25.68 -0.69
C SER A 162 -6.26 24.18 -0.42
N VAL A 163 -5.10 23.52 -0.41
CA VAL A 163 -4.97 22.06 -0.17
C VAL A 163 -5.84 21.59 1.03
N ASP A 164 -6.76 20.66 0.76
CA ASP A 164 -7.71 20.07 1.71
C ASP A 164 -7.37 18.58 1.86
N ASP A 165 -6.72 18.27 2.98
CA ASP A 165 -6.27 16.92 3.30
C ASP A 165 -7.43 15.92 3.44
N GLU A 166 -8.61 16.36 3.91
CA GLU A 166 -9.78 15.50 4.08
C GLU A 166 -10.40 15.12 2.73
N ARG A 167 -10.34 16.04 1.75
CA ARG A 167 -10.78 15.76 0.38
C ARG A 167 -9.85 14.75 -0.30
N ILE A 168 -8.54 14.95 -0.22
CA ILE A 168 -7.53 14.01 -0.75
C ILE A 168 -7.63 12.64 -0.08
N SER A 169 -7.75 12.61 1.25
CA SER A 169 -7.88 11.39 2.04
C SER A 169 -9.10 10.56 1.63
N ARG A 170 -10.26 11.21 1.42
CA ARG A 170 -11.48 10.54 0.96
C ARG A 170 -11.31 9.92 -0.42
N VAL A 171 -10.71 10.64 -1.36
CA VAL A 171 -10.46 10.15 -2.71
C VAL A 171 -9.53 8.94 -2.70
N TYR A 172 -8.40 9.03 -1.98
CA TYR A 172 -7.47 7.90 -1.85
C TYR A 172 -8.15 6.70 -1.17
N SER A 173 -8.82 6.91 -0.05
CA SER A 173 -9.51 5.88 0.73
C SER A 173 -10.55 5.14 -0.12
N SER A 174 -11.28 5.86 -0.98
CA SER A 174 -12.26 5.26 -1.89
C SER A 174 -11.61 4.23 -2.83
N ARG A 175 -10.41 4.53 -3.36
CA ARG A 175 -9.67 3.65 -4.26
C ARG A 175 -9.01 2.49 -3.53
N THR A 176 -8.52 2.70 -2.30
CA THR A 176 -7.81 1.66 -1.55
C THR A 176 -8.70 0.77 -0.68
N SER A 177 -9.98 1.09 -0.52
CA SER A 177 -10.95 0.36 0.31
C SER A 177 -10.97 -1.16 0.04
N SER A 178 -10.94 -1.55 -1.24
CA SER A 178 -10.91 -2.95 -1.67
C SER A 178 -9.66 -3.70 -1.17
N SER A 179 -8.50 -3.03 -1.17
CA SER A 179 -7.23 -3.60 -0.70
C SER A 179 -7.23 -3.78 0.81
N ILE A 180 -7.84 -2.86 1.55
CA ILE A 180 -8.02 -2.96 3.01
C ILE A 180 -8.90 -4.16 3.36
N LEU A 181 -10.06 -4.28 2.70
CA LEU A 181 -10.96 -5.41 2.90
C LEU A 181 -10.29 -6.73 2.57
N TRP A 182 -9.55 -6.80 1.46
CA TRP A 182 -8.81 -7.99 1.08
C TRP A 182 -7.76 -8.38 2.12
N ALA A 183 -6.98 -7.42 2.61
CA ALA A 183 -6.01 -7.65 3.69
C ALA A 183 -6.68 -8.19 4.96
N HIS A 184 -7.84 -7.65 5.34
CA HIS A 184 -8.60 -8.12 6.49
C HIS A 184 -9.08 -9.57 6.32
N ILE A 185 -9.69 -9.91 5.17
CA ILE A 185 -10.12 -11.28 4.86
C ILE A 185 -8.94 -12.26 4.91
N VAL A 186 -7.82 -11.84 4.34
CA VAL A 186 -6.57 -12.61 4.27
C VAL A 186 -5.97 -12.83 5.66
N GLY A 187 -6.09 -11.87 6.58
CA GLY A 187 -5.72 -12.02 7.99
C GLY A 187 -6.65 -12.97 8.77
N LEU A 188 -7.97 -12.87 8.57
CA LEU A 188 -8.93 -13.79 9.20
C LEU A 188 -8.72 -15.24 8.77
N ARG A 189 -8.32 -15.45 7.51
CA ARG A 189 -7.97 -16.78 7.02
C ARG A 189 -6.74 -17.35 7.72
N ASP A 190 -5.72 -16.52 7.95
CA ASP A 190 -4.50 -16.93 8.66
C ASP A 190 -4.77 -17.27 10.11
N GLN A 191 -5.56 -16.44 10.79
CA GLN A 191 -5.98 -16.71 12.15
C GLN A 191 -6.64 -18.09 12.25
N LYS A 192 -7.63 -18.36 11.40
CA LYS A 192 -8.32 -19.66 11.38
C LYS A 192 -7.42 -20.84 11.05
N GLU A 193 -6.33 -20.63 10.31
CA GLU A 193 -5.37 -21.68 10.01
C GLU A 193 -4.42 -21.92 11.19
N ALA A 194 -3.97 -20.86 11.86
CA ALA A 194 -3.15 -20.95 13.06
C ALA A 194 -3.91 -21.61 14.24
N ASP A 195 -5.19 -21.29 14.42
CA ASP A 195 -6.04 -21.83 15.47
C ASP A 195 -6.20 -23.36 15.39
N LYS A 196 -5.93 -23.99 14.23
CA LYS A 196 -5.98 -25.46 14.07
C LYS A 196 -4.82 -26.19 14.75
N TYR A 197 -3.77 -25.47 15.12
CA TYR A 197 -2.55 -26.04 15.70
C TYR A 197 -2.38 -25.72 17.19
N GLN A 198 -3.38 -25.08 17.81
CA GLN A 198 -3.46 -24.84 19.26
C GLN A 198 -4.28 -25.94 19.92
#